data_AF-A0A392NJV9-F1
#
_entry.id   AF-A0A392NJV9-F1
#
_cell.length_a   1.000
_cell.length_b   1.000
_cell.length_c   1.000
_cell.angle_alpha   90.00
_cell.angle_beta   90.00
_cell.angle_gamma   90.00
#
_symmetry.space_group_name_H-M   'P 1'
#
loop_
_entity.id
_entity.type
_entity.pdbx_description
1 polymer ?
#
loop_
_entity_poly.entity_id
_entity_poly.type
_entity_poly.pdbx_seq_one_letter_code
_entity_poly.pdbx_strand_id
1 'polypeptide(L)'
;YCSNRPCALYAVRALYHESKSDEPERHSTEELHALNLTPTISSALFPRFSPNGEFLVFLSAKSAVDSGVHNATNSLHRIDWPTDRKLYRSSKIYDIIPVVMCAEEGCFPGLYCTTIHNNPWLSDNCTMIISSIWHSCEVLLSVNVLR
;
A
#
# COMPACT_ATOMS: atom_id res chain seq x y z
N TYR A 1 4.58 -2.08 -19.08
CA TYR A 1 3.32 -1.75 -18.38
C TYR A 1 3.49 -0.35 -17.78
N CYS A 2 2.56 0.58 -18.02
CA CYS A 2 2.69 1.97 -17.58
C CYS A 2 1.89 2.19 -16.28
N SER A 3 2.54 2.74 -15.25
CA SER A 3 1.97 3.00 -13.92
C SER A 3 1.42 4.42 -13.76
N ASN A 4 1.24 5.18 -14.85
CA ASN A 4 0.72 6.55 -14.86
C ASN A 4 -0.82 6.61 -14.88
N ARG A 5 -1.51 5.51 -14.56
CA ARG A 5 -2.97 5.49 -14.42
C ARG A 5 -3.37 5.59 -12.96
N PRO A 6 -4.37 6.43 -12.62
CA PRO A 6 -4.89 6.49 -11.26
C PRO A 6 -5.38 5.12 -10.79
N CYS A 7 -5.12 4.80 -9.52
CA CYS A 7 -5.61 3.61 -8.84
C CYS A 7 -5.68 3.85 -7.33
N ALA A 8 -6.60 3.16 -6.65
CA ALA A 8 -6.80 3.31 -5.22
C ALA A 8 -7.06 1.94 -4.57
N LEU A 9 -6.81 1.85 -3.27
CA LEU A 9 -7.14 0.66 -2.47
C LEU A 9 -8.52 0.83 -1.84
N TYR A 10 -9.29 -0.25 -1.87
CA TYR A 10 -10.59 -0.30 -1.25
C TYR A 10 -10.68 -1.49 -0.30
N ALA A 11 -11.34 -1.31 0.83
CA ALA A 11 -11.70 -2.38 1.74
C ALA A 11 -13.21 -2.63 1.68
N VAL A 12 -13.59 -3.90 1.64
CA VAL A 12 -14.99 -4.33 1.73
C VAL A 12 -15.06 -5.35 2.85
N ARG A 13 -16.13 -5.27 3.65
CA ARG A 13 -16.40 -6.30 4.65
C ARG A 13 -16.87 -7.56 3.93
N ALA A 14 -16.11 -8.65 4.06
CA ALA A 14 -16.56 -9.95 3.57
C ALA A 14 -17.80 -10.39 4.37
N LEU A 15 -18.87 -10.75 3.67
CA LEU A 15 -20.01 -11.44 4.28
C LEU A 15 -19.57 -12.87 4.58
N TYR A 16 -19.49 -13.21 5.86
CA TYR A 16 -19.34 -14.60 6.26
C TYR A 16 -20.69 -15.28 6.09
N HIS A 17 -20.78 -16.27 5.19
CA HIS A 17 -21.93 -17.16 5.12
C HIS A 17 -21.73 -18.25 6.18
N GLU A 18 -22.25 -18.07 7.38
CA GLU A 18 -22.36 -19.18 8.33
C GLU A 18 -23.39 -20.18 7.78
N SER A 19 -22.92 -21.30 7.25
CA SER A 19 -23.80 -22.43 6.95
C SER A 19 -24.24 -23.08 8.27
N LYS A 20 -25.31 -22.57 8.89
CA LYS A 20 -26.30 -23.30 9.72
C LYS A 20 -27.23 -22.36 10.47
N SER A 21 -28.46 -22.23 9.98
CA SER A 21 -29.75 -22.42 10.67
C SER A 21 -30.82 -21.50 10.09
N ASP A 22 -31.97 -22.08 9.76
CA ASP A 22 -33.15 -21.44 9.16
C ASP A 22 -33.81 -20.39 10.08
N GLU A 23 -33.23 -19.19 10.20
CA GLU A 23 -34.00 -17.99 10.56
C GLU A 23 -33.63 -16.81 9.65
N PRO A 24 -34.60 -15.99 9.22
CA PRO A 24 -34.31 -14.81 8.44
C PRO A 24 -33.75 -13.74 9.40
N GLU A 25 -32.43 -13.79 9.63
CA GLU A 25 -31.75 -12.66 10.24
C GLU A 25 -31.99 -11.43 9.37
N ARG A 26 -32.68 -10.45 9.96
CA ARG A 26 -32.85 -9.13 9.37
C ARG A 26 -31.47 -8.49 9.30
N HIS A 27 -30.74 -8.76 8.21
CA HIS A 27 -29.54 -8.01 7.87
C HIS A 27 -29.94 -6.54 7.81
N SER A 28 -29.52 -5.77 8.82
CA SER A 28 -29.53 -4.33 8.73
C SER A 28 -28.78 -3.98 7.45
N THR A 29 -29.46 -3.28 6.53
CA THR A 29 -28.94 -2.72 5.30
C THR A 29 -27.96 -1.58 5.62
N GLU A 30 -26.98 -1.82 6.49
CA GLU A 30 -25.74 -1.04 6.44
C GLU A 30 -25.08 -1.44 5.12
N GLU A 31 -25.39 -0.65 4.09
CA GLU A 31 -24.88 -0.83 2.75
C GLU A 31 -23.39 -1.15 2.80
N LEU A 32 -23.02 -2.31 2.26
CA LEU A 32 -21.65 -2.80 2.13
C LEU A 32 -20.88 -1.92 1.13
N HIS A 33 -20.64 -0.67 1.50
CA HIS A 33 -19.90 0.25 0.68
C HIS A 33 -18.41 -0.07 0.76
N ALA A 34 -17.78 -0.17 -0.41
CA ALA A 34 -16.33 -0.24 -0.49
C ALA A 34 -15.74 1.05 0.11
N LEU A 35 -14.96 0.90 1.18
CA LEU A 35 -14.27 2.00 1.82
C LEU A 35 -12.98 2.30 1.04
N ASN A 36 -12.86 3.50 0.48
CA ASN A 36 -11.60 3.95 -0.11
C ASN A 36 -10.56 4.19 1.00
N LEU A 37 -9.48 3.41 0.97
CA LEU A 37 -8.37 3.49 1.92
C LEU A 37 -7.34 4.56 1.57
N THR A 38 -7.31 5.01 0.32
CA THR A 38 -6.32 5.96 -0.20
C THR A 38 -6.98 7.17 -0.87
N PRO A 39 -7.91 7.89 -0.22
CA PRO A 39 -8.64 9.00 -0.84
C PRO A 39 -7.75 10.22 -1.14
N THR A 40 -6.59 10.33 -0.49
CA THR A 40 -5.66 11.45 -0.63
C THR A 40 -4.45 11.14 -1.55
N ILE A 41 -4.37 9.93 -2.10
CA ILE A 41 -3.25 9.49 -2.95
C ILE A 41 -3.80 9.01 -4.29
N SER A 42 -3.25 9.52 -5.39
CA SER A 42 -3.72 9.25 -6.76
C SER A 42 -3.34 7.86 -7.30
N SER A 43 -2.48 7.13 -6.60
CA SER A 43 -2.00 5.80 -6.98
C SER A 43 -1.71 4.92 -5.77
N ALA A 44 -2.22 3.70 -5.76
CA ALA A 44 -1.88 2.68 -4.77
C ALA A 44 -1.80 1.29 -5.42
N LEU A 45 -0.63 0.65 -5.30
CA LEU A 45 -0.24 -0.57 -6.00
C LEU A 45 0.35 -1.59 -5.01
N PHE A 46 0.27 -2.87 -5.37
CA PHE A 46 0.90 -3.98 -4.66
C PHE A 46 0.70 -3.96 -3.13
N PRO A 47 -0.55 -3.95 -2.63
CA PRO A 47 -0.81 -3.97 -1.20
C PRO A 47 -0.22 -5.24 -0.55
N ARG A 48 0.45 -5.07 0.59
CA ARG A 48 1.00 -6.16 1.41
C ARG A 48 0.67 -5.92 2.87
N PHE A 49 0.00 -6.88 3.48
CA PHE A 49 -0.13 -6.91 4.94
C PHE A 49 1.21 -7.29 5.56
N SER A 50 1.55 -6.66 6.69
CA SER A 50 2.60 -7.18 7.56
C SER A 50 2.26 -8.59 8.06
N PRO A 51 3.25 -9.43 8.41
CA PRO A 51 2.98 -10.81 8.80
C PRO A 51 2.08 -10.94 10.03
N ASN A 52 2.12 -9.95 10.93
CA ASN A 52 1.26 -9.86 12.11
C ASN A 52 -0.10 -9.17 11.84
N GLY A 53 -0.34 -8.68 10.62
CA GLY A 53 -1.60 -8.06 10.20
C GLY A 53 -1.84 -6.65 10.76
N GLU A 54 -0.84 -6.02 11.40
CA GLU A 54 -0.95 -4.69 11.99
C GLU A 54 -0.83 -3.56 10.96
N PHE A 55 -0.23 -3.82 9.80
CA PHE A 55 0.04 -2.80 8.79
C PHE A 55 -0.40 -3.25 7.41
N LEU A 56 -0.94 -2.32 6.63
CA LEU A 56 -1.08 -2.46 5.18
C LEU A 56 -0.10 -1.50 4.50
N VAL A 57 0.88 -2.05 3.80
CA VAL A 57 1.89 -1.27 3.06
C VAL A 57 1.60 -1.36 1.56
N PHE A 58 1.78 -0.26 0.85
CA PHE A 58 1.57 -0.19 -0.59
C PHE A 58 2.53 0.77 -1.28
N LEU A 59 2.83 0.48 -2.54
CA LEU A 59 3.61 1.34 -3.42
C LEU A 59 2.69 2.38 -4.05
N SER A 60 3.16 3.61 -4.21
CA SER A 60 2.44 4.65 -4.95
C SER A 60 3.27 5.15 -6.12
N ALA A 61 2.67 5.12 -7.31
CA ALA A 61 3.20 5.79 -8.50
C ALA A 61 2.63 7.20 -8.68
N LYS A 62 2.23 7.88 -7.58
CA LYS A 62 1.57 9.20 -7.64
C LYS A 62 2.31 10.22 -8.50
N SER A 63 3.63 10.27 -8.43
CA SER A 63 4.45 11.17 -9.25
C SER A 63 4.21 10.96 -10.75
N ALA A 64 4.08 9.72 -11.19
CA ALA A 64 3.81 9.37 -12.59
C ALA A 64 2.35 9.66 -12.97
N VAL A 65 1.40 9.41 -12.07
CA VAL A 65 -0.03 9.70 -12.28
C VAL A 65 -0.29 11.21 -12.38
N ASP A 66 0.28 11.97 -11.46
CA ASP A 66 0.00 13.41 -11.32
C ASP A 66 0.68 14.24 -12.42
N SER A 67 1.85 13.79 -12.91
CA SER A 67 2.61 14.50 -13.95
C SER A 67 2.48 13.92 -15.36
N GLY A 68 2.05 12.66 -15.48
CA GLY A 68 2.11 11.89 -16.73
C GLY A 68 3.49 11.34 -17.08
N VAL A 69 4.55 11.67 -16.32
CA VAL A 69 5.92 11.22 -16.60
C VAL A 69 6.09 9.73 -16.30
N HIS A 70 6.49 8.96 -17.31
CA HIS A 70 6.78 7.54 -17.16
C HIS A 70 7.97 7.31 -16.24
N ASN A 71 7.87 6.28 -15.39
CA ASN A 71 8.93 5.88 -14.46
C ASN A 71 9.41 7.00 -13.53
N ALA A 72 8.54 7.98 -13.23
CA ALA A 72 8.79 8.90 -12.14
C ALA A 72 8.94 8.14 -10.82
N THR A 73 9.73 8.71 -9.90
CA THR A 73 10.02 8.10 -8.60
C THR A 73 8.73 7.72 -7.86
N ASN A 74 8.73 6.55 -7.24
CA ASN A 74 7.64 6.07 -6.43
C ASN A 74 7.75 6.57 -4.99
N SER A 75 6.69 6.37 -4.23
CA SER A 75 6.70 6.49 -2.77
C SER A 75 6.16 5.20 -2.16
N LEU A 76 6.56 4.92 -0.92
CA LEU A 76 6.07 3.78 -0.15
C LEU A 76 5.26 4.29 1.04
N HIS A 77 4.08 3.73 1.24
CA HIS A 77 3.10 4.20 2.21
C HIS A 77 2.64 3.07 3.11
N ARG A 78 2.25 3.42 4.33
CA ARG A 78 1.68 2.50 5.31
C ARG A 78 0.36 3.02 5.86
N ILE A 79 -0.58 2.12 6.10
CA ILE A 79 -1.79 2.35 6.89
C ILE A 79 -1.72 1.44 8.12
N ASP A 80 -1.93 2.01 9.30
CA ASP A 80 -2.16 1.22 10.51
C ASP A 80 -3.47 0.44 10.35
N TRP A 81 -3.40 -0.88 10.46
CA TRP A 81 -4.55 -1.75 10.27
C TRP A 81 -5.17 -2.12 11.61
N PRO A 82 -6.47 -1.86 11.82
CA PRO A 82 -7.10 -2.02 13.12
C PRO A 82 -7.28 -3.51 13.47
N THR A 83 -6.79 -3.91 14.64
CA THR A 83 -7.00 -5.25 15.21
C THR A 83 -8.43 -5.47 15.71
N ASP A 84 -9.15 -4.39 16.04
CA ASP A 84 -10.55 -4.43 16.48
C ASP A 84 -11.55 -4.63 15.31
N ARG A 85 -11.03 -4.78 14.08
CA ARG A 85 -11.77 -5.01 12.84
C ARG A 85 -12.73 -3.88 12.47
N LYS A 86 -12.64 -2.71 13.11
CA LYS A 86 -13.43 -1.53 12.76
C LYS A 86 -12.63 -0.67 11.79
N LEU A 87 -13.07 -0.66 10.54
CA LEU A 87 -12.46 0.21 9.53
C LEU A 87 -12.98 1.64 9.71
N TYR A 88 -12.08 2.56 10.00
CA TYR A 88 -12.41 3.97 10.12
C TYR A 88 -12.30 4.67 8.77
N ARG A 89 -13.25 5.56 8.46
CA ARG A 89 -13.29 6.30 7.19
C ARG A 89 -12.05 7.17 6.93
N SER A 90 -11.27 7.49 7.97
CA SER A 90 -10.08 8.32 7.88
C SER A 90 -8.89 7.64 8.58
N SER A 91 -8.44 6.52 8.03
CA SER A 91 -7.19 5.92 8.50
C SER A 91 -6.02 6.77 8.03
N LYS A 92 -5.12 7.14 8.95
CA LYS A 92 -3.94 7.94 8.62
C LYS A 92 -3.02 7.14 7.70
N ILE A 93 -2.56 7.77 6.63
CA ILE A 93 -1.54 7.22 5.74
C ILE A 93 -0.20 7.84 6.14
N TYR A 94 0.82 7.00 6.30
CA TYR A 94 2.18 7.40 6.64
C TYR A 94 3.08 7.23 5.42
N ASP A 95 3.82 8.27 5.07
CA ASP A 95 4.92 8.21 4.11
C ASP A 95 6.10 7.47 4.76
N ILE A 96 6.43 6.27 4.27
CA ILE A 96 7.61 5.51 4.69
C ILE A 96 8.81 5.90 3.85
N ILE A 97 8.61 5.99 2.53
CA ILE A 97 9.60 6.53 1.61
C ILE A 97 8.90 7.63 0.80
N PRO A 98 9.30 8.90 0.97
CA PRO A 98 8.72 10.00 0.21
C PRO A 98 9.22 9.97 -1.24
N VAL A 99 8.52 10.73 -2.09
CA VAL A 99 8.94 11.01 -3.47
C VAL A 99 10.22 11.85 -3.44
N VAL A 100 11.28 11.36 -4.10
CA VAL A 100 12.54 12.10 -4.27
C VAL A 100 12.61 12.70 -5.67
N MET A 101 12.37 14.01 -5.78
CA MET A 101 12.33 14.70 -7.08
C MET A 101 13.71 14.97 -7.69
N CYS A 102 14.68 15.33 -6.85
CA CYS A 102 16.06 15.60 -7.25
C CYS A 102 16.97 15.22 -6.08
N ALA A 103 17.79 14.18 -6.26
CA ALA A 103 18.74 13.74 -5.25
C ALA A 103 20.11 14.37 -5.51
N GLU A 104 20.79 14.77 -4.44
CA GLU A 104 22.21 15.16 -4.50
C GLU A 104 23.09 13.93 -4.75
N GLU A 105 24.32 14.17 -5.22
CA GLU A 105 25.28 13.10 -5.49
C GLU A 105 25.60 12.30 -4.21
N GLY A 106 25.52 10.98 -4.31
CA GLY A 106 25.74 10.07 -3.19
C GLY A 106 24.56 9.93 -2.22
N CYS A 107 23.47 10.67 -2.40
CA CYS A 107 22.25 10.53 -1.60
C CYS A 107 21.34 9.42 -2.13
N PHE A 108 20.32 9.07 -1.33
CA PHE A 108 19.26 8.14 -1.74
C PHE A 108 18.51 8.72 -2.96
N PRO A 109 18.55 8.07 -4.14
CA PRO A 109 18.03 8.64 -5.38
C PRO A 109 16.50 8.56 -5.48
N GLY A 110 15.85 7.89 -4.53
CA GLY A 110 14.42 7.59 -4.56
C GLY A 110 14.14 6.13 -4.84
N LEU A 111 12.85 5.79 -4.79
CA LEU A 111 12.36 4.45 -5.01
C LEU A 111 11.88 4.30 -6.45
N TYR A 112 12.62 3.56 -7.25
CA TYR A 112 12.22 3.16 -8.61
C TYR A 112 11.87 1.67 -8.58
N CYS A 113 10.62 1.35 -8.23
CA CYS A 113 10.17 -0.02 -7.99
C CYS A 113 9.03 -0.38 -8.95
N THR A 114 9.15 -1.52 -9.64
CA THR A 114 8.15 -1.97 -10.61
C THR A 114 7.21 -3.04 -10.06
N THR A 115 7.57 -3.69 -8.96
CA THR A 115 6.78 -4.76 -8.32
C THR A 115 7.21 -4.99 -6.88
N ILE A 116 6.31 -5.49 -6.04
CA ILE A 116 6.63 -5.98 -4.70
C ILE A 116 6.38 -7.48 -4.67
N HIS A 117 7.34 -8.27 -4.19
CA HIS A 117 7.17 -9.72 -4.02
C HIS A 117 5.99 -10.06 -3.10
N ASN A 118 5.43 -11.26 -3.22
CA ASN A 118 4.25 -11.65 -2.44
C ASN A 118 4.53 -11.75 -0.93
N ASN A 119 5.75 -12.16 -0.55
CA ASN A 119 6.19 -12.22 0.84
C ASN A 119 7.51 -11.46 1.01
N PRO A 120 7.47 -10.11 1.04
CA PRO A 120 8.67 -9.28 1.08
C PRO A 120 9.22 -9.10 2.51
N TRP A 121 8.61 -9.73 3.52
CA TRP A 121 8.86 -9.41 4.93
C TRP A 121 9.98 -10.24 5.53
N LEU A 122 10.75 -9.58 6.40
CA LEU A 122 11.64 -10.26 7.34
C LEU A 122 10.86 -10.72 8.60
N SER A 123 11.52 -11.52 9.44
CA SER A 123 10.91 -12.12 10.63
C SER A 123 10.57 -11.12 11.75
N ASP A 124 10.97 -9.86 11.63
CA ASP A 124 10.70 -8.80 12.61
C ASP A 124 9.33 -8.13 12.44
N ASN A 125 8.52 -8.59 11.47
CA ASN A 125 7.20 -8.10 11.12
C ASN A 125 7.11 -6.63 10.65
N CYS A 126 8.25 -5.92 10.57
CA CYS A 126 8.26 -4.50 10.26
C CYS A 126 9.28 -4.12 9.18
N THR A 127 10.16 -5.03 8.75
CA THR A 127 11.12 -4.78 7.69
C THR A 127 10.74 -5.51 6.40
N MET A 128 10.70 -4.77 5.29
CA MET A 128 10.47 -5.29 3.94
C MET A 128 11.74 -5.25 3.10
N ILE A 129 11.96 -6.29 2.29
CA ILE A 129 12.93 -6.29 1.19
C ILE A 129 12.21 -5.91 -0.10
N ILE A 130 12.65 -4.81 -0.71
CA ILE A 130 12.06 -4.25 -1.93
C ILE A 130 13.17 -4.05 -2.96
N SER A 131 12.92 -4.38 -4.23
CA SER A 131 13.87 -4.05 -5.29
C SER A 131 13.66 -2.65 -5.84
N SER A 132 14.76 -2.01 -6.20
CA SER A 132 14.75 -0.73 -6.90
C SER A 132 15.75 -0.73 -8.06
N ILE A 133 15.58 0.16 -9.03
CA ILE A 133 16.53 0.35 -10.12
C ILE A 133 17.24 1.67 -9.93
N TRP A 134 18.55 1.64 -9.68
CA TRP A 134 19.38 2.83 -9.61
C TRP A 134 20.38 2.81 -10.75
N HIS A 135 20.39 3.90 -11.52
CA HIS A 135 21.11 3.98 -12.80
C HIS A 135 20.66 2.88 -13.77
N SER A 136 21.41 1.78 -13.85
CA SER A 136 21.11 0.62 -14.71
C SER A 136 21.27 -0.71 -13.97
N CYS A 137 21.24 -0.66 -12.64
CA CYS A 137 21.39 -1.83 -11.77
C CYS A 137 20.15 -2.01 -10.91
N GLU A 138 19.74 -3.25 -10.72
CA GLU A 138 18.80 -3.60 -9.67
C GLU A 138 19.53 -3.62 -8.32
N VAL A 139 18.94 -2.99 -7.31
CA VAL A 139 19.40 -2.96 -5.93
C VAL A 139 18.31 -3.49 -5.01
N LEU A 140 18.70 -4.07 -3.88
CA LEU A 140 17.77 -4.49 -2.83
C LEU A 140 17.82 -3.48 -1.68
N LEU A 141 16.65 -3.04 -1.26
CA LEU A 141 16.46 -2.11 -0.15
C LEU A 141 15.82 -2.87 1.01
N SER A 142 16.39 -2.69 2.20
CA SER A 142 15.77 -3.11 3.46
C SER A 142 15.06 -1.90 4.06
N VAL A 143 13.73 -1.93 4.08
CA VAL A 143 12.89 -0.80 4.48
C VAL A 143 12.15 -1.16 5.77
N ASN A 144 12.44 -0.45 6.86
CA ASN A 144 11.68 -0.57 8.09
C ASN A 144 10.43 0.31 7.99
N VAL A 145 9.24 -0.26 8.07
CA VAL A 145 7.99 0.49 7.82
C VAL A 145 7.48 1.27 9.04
N LEU A 146 8.23 1.28 10.15
CA LEU A 146 7.91 2.07 11.34
C LEU A 146 8.76 3.35 11.46
N ARG A 147 9.80 3.51 10.62
CA ARG A 147 10.80 4.57 10.73
C ARG A 147 11.13 5.22 9.40
#